data_AF-A0A7V9BY30-F1
#
_entry.id   AF-A0A7V9BY30-F1
#
_cell.length_a   1.000
_cell.length_b   1.000
_cell.length_c   1.000
_cell.angle_alpha   90.00
_cell.angle_beta   90.00
_cell.angle_gamma   90.00
#
_symmetry.space_group_name_H-M   'P 1'
#
loop_
_entity.id
_entity.type
_entity.pdbx_description
1 polymer ?
#
loop_
_entity_poly.entity_id
_entity_poly.type
_entity_poly.pdbx_seq_one_letter_code
_entity_poly.pdbx_strand_id
1 'polypeptide(L)' 'QVDTVDRTGVEMEALTACAIAGLTIYDMCKSVDRSMTIGDLALWEKTGGRSGMYRRTPAIDDELSL' A
#
# COMPACT_ATOMS: atom_id res chain seq x y z
N GLN A 1 -3.18 8.62 -2.35
CA GLN A 1 -2.29 9.25 -3.35
C GLN A 1 -1.52 10.35 -2.65
N VAL A 2 -0.21 10.46 -2.91
CA VAL A 2 0.67 11.48 -2.33
C VAL A 2 1.52 12.01 -3.48
N ASP A 3 1.62 13.33 -3.60
CA ASP A 3 2.36 14.02 -4.65
C ASP A 3 3.30 15.07 -4.02
N THR A 4 4.49 15.26 -4.60
CA THR A 4 5.45 16.29 -4.15
C THR A 4 6.32 16.78 -5.31
N VAL A 5 7.01 17.91 -5.11
CA VAL A 5 8.06 18.42 -6.00
C VAL A 5 9.38 18.45 -5.24
N ASP A 6 10.11 17.34 -5.29
CA ASP A 6 11.43 17.22 -4.65
C ASP A 6 12.34 16.24 -5.43
N ARG A 7 13.59 16.07 -4.97
CA ARG A 7 14.61 15.19 -5.54
C ARG A 7 14.37 13.72 -5.23
N THR A 8 13.55 13.41 -4.24
CA THR A 8 13.19 12.05 -3.81
C THR A 8 11.72 11.76 -4.07
N GLY A 9 11.39 10.48 -4.30
CA GLY A 9 10.01 10.06 -4.41
C GLY A 9 9.31 10.01 -3.05
N VAL A 10 7.98 9.85 -3.09
CA VAL A 10 7.09 9.83 -1.91
C VAL A 10 6.47 8.46 -1.64
N GLU A 11 7.19 7.39 -1.97
CA GLU A 11 6.70 6.02 -1.76
C GLU A 11 6.41 5.75 -0.28
N MET A 12 7.28 6.26 0.60
CA MET A 12 7.17 6.02 2.04
C MET A 12 6.02 6.78 2.66
N GLU A 13 5.75 7.99 2.19
CA GLU A 13 4.64 8.83 2.62
C GLU A 13 3.31 8.17 2.23
N ALA A 14 3.22 7.64 1.01
CA ALA A 14 2.05 6.91 0.55
C ALA A 14 1.81 5.63 1.37
N LEU A 15 2.85 4.80 1.56
CA LEU A 15 2.76 3.56 2.33
C LEU A 15 2.45 3.80 3.81
N THR A 16 3.08 4.81 4.41
CA THR A 16 2.87 5.16 5.81
C THR A 16 1.46 5.69 6.04
N ALA A 17 0.94 6.54 5.14
CA ALA A 17 -0.44 7.01 5.22
C ALA A 17 -1.45 5.86 5.20
N CYS A 18 -1.26 4.89 4.29
CA CYS A 18 -2.10 3.69 4.22
C CYS A 18 -1.97 2.81 5.48
N ALA A 19 -0.77 2.62 6.02
CA ALA A 19 -0.54 1.86 7.24
C ALA A 19 -1.26 2.49 8.45
N ILE A 20 -1.13 3.80 8.63
CA ILE A 20 -1.79 4.52 9.73
C ILE A 20 -3.31 4.45 9.58
N ALA A 21 -3.84 4.61 8.37
CA ALA A 21 -5.27 4.46 8.12
C ALA A 21 -5.76 3.05 8.49
N GLY A 22 -5.04 2.00 8.08
CA GLY A 22 -5.35 0.61 8.44
C GLY A 22 -5.30 0.36 9.95
N LEU A 23 -4.27 0.87 10.63
CA LEU A 23 -4.15 0.78 12.09
C LEU A 23 -5.27 1.52 12.81
N THR A 24 -5.72 2.65 12.28
CA THR A 24 -6.87 3.40 12.83
C THR A 24 -8.15 2.60 12.70
N ILE A 25 -8.38 1.93 11.56
CA ILE A 25 -9.53 1.04 11.37
C ILE A 25 -9.47 -0.13 12.36
N TYR A 26 -8.28 -0.73 12.52
CA TYR A 26 -8.08 -1.78 13.51
C TYR A 26 -8.43 -1.29 14.92
N ASP A 27 -7.97 -0.10 15.31
CA ASP A 27 -8.24 0.49 16.61
C ASP A 27 -9.74 0.64 16.91
N MET A 28 -10.51 1.07 15.91
CA MET A 28 -11.96 1.24 16.01
C MET A 28 -12.73 -0.08 16.07
N CYS A 29 -12.22 -1.13 15.42
CA CYS A 29 -12.92 -2.42 15.27
C CYS A 29 -12.41 -3.52 16.22
N LYS A 30 -11.29 -3.32 16.92
CA LYS A 30 -10.66 -4.33 17.81
C LYS A 30 -11.55 -4.86 18.94
N SER A 31 -12.65 -4.17 19.24
CA SER A 31 -13.63 -4.62 20.24
C SER A 31 -14.54 -5.72 19.71
N VAL A 32 -14.77 -5.75 18.39
CA VAL A 32 -15.62 -6.74 17.70
C VAL A 32 -14.80 -7.97 17.34
N ASP A 33 -13.62 -7.76 16.75
CA ASP A 33 -12.72 -8.85 16.35
C ASP A 33 -11.25 -8.42 16.55
N ARG A 34 -10.48 -9.24 17.27
CA ARG A 34 -9.05 -9.01 17.53
C ARG A 34 -8.13 -9.79 16.60
N SER A 35 -8.70 -10.68 15.78
CA SER A 35 -7.96 -11.51 14.83
C SER A 35 -7.82 -10.86 13.46
N MET A 36 -8.43 -9.68 13.25
CA MET A 36 -8.32 -8.91 12.02
C MET A 36 -6.85 -8.70 11.64
N THR A 37 -6.55 -8.86 10.36
CA THR A 37 -5.20 -8.65 9.81
C THR A 37 -5.25 -7.54 8.77
N ILE A 38 -4.29 -6.62 8.79
CA ILE A 38 -4.13 -5.61 7.75
C ILE A 38 -3.23 -6.22 6.67
N GLY A 39 -3.83 -6.64 5.56
CA GLY A 39 -3.13 -7.25 4.42
C GLY A 39 -2.81 -6.28 3.29
N ASP A 40 -2.06 -6.78 2.30
CA ASP A 40 -1.87 -6.17 0.97
C ASP A 40 -1.35 -4.72 0.92
N LEU A 41 -0.60 -4.29 1.95
CA LEU A 41 0.05 -2.99 1.94
C LEU A 41 1.25 -2.98 0.97
N ALA A 42 1.08 -2.34 -0.18
CA ALA A 42 2.13 -2.25 -1.18
C ALA A 42 1.98 -1.05 -2.10
N LEU A 43 3.09 -0.69 -2.76
CA LEU A 43 3.11 0.37 -3.76
C LEU A 43 2.52 -0.14 -5.08
N TRP A 44 1.45 0.51 -5.53
CA TRP A 44 0.76 0.15 -6.78
C TRP A 44 1.27 0.93 -7.98
N GLU A 45 1.55 2.21 -7.80
CA GLU A 45 2.05 3.07 -8.85
C GLU A 45 2.98 4.12 -8.24
N LYS A 46 4.03 4.46 -8.99
CA LYS A 46 4.87 5.62 -8.76
C LYS A 46 5.22 6.23 -10.10
N THR A 47 5.23 7.55 -10.16
CA THR A 47 5.79 8.30 -11.29
C THR A 47 6.89 9.23 -10.81
N GLY A 48 7.84 9.55 -11.69
CA GLY A 48 8.91 10.52 -11.41
C GLY A 48 10.23 9.93 -10.91
N GLY A 49 11.26 10.79 -10.89
CA GLY A 49 12.64 10.41 -10.60
C GLY A 49 13.33 9.67 -11.75
N ARG A 50 14.59 9.28 -11.53
CA ARG A 50 15.43 8.59 -12.54
C ARG A 50 14.85 7.24 -12.97
N SER A 51 14.14 6.56 -12.08
CA SER A 51 13.58 5.24 -12.29
C SER A 51 12.34 5.22 -13.21
N GLY A 52 11.76 6.39 -13.50
CA GLY A 52 10.58 6.51 -14.35
C GLY A 52 9.30 6.02 -13.66
N MET A 53 8.34 5.56 -14.48
CA MET A 53 7.05 5.04 -14.01
C MET A 53 7.21 3.58 -13.56
N TYR A 54 6.77 3.31 -12.33
CA TYR A 54 6.59 1.97 -11.81
C TYR A 54 5.10 1.70 -11.65
N ARG A 55 4.65 0.53 -12.09
CA ARG A 55 3.30 0.03 -11.86
C ARG A 55 3.37 -1.44 -11.46
N ARG A 56 2.71 -1.79 -10.37
CA ARG A 56 2.64 -3.16 -9.89
C ARG A 56 1.77 -3.99 -10.83
N THR A 57 2.30 -5.11 -11.32
CA THR A 57 1.49 -6.12 -12.00
C THR A 57 0.70 -6.89 -10.94
N PRO A 58 -0.64 -7.01 -11.06
CA PRO A 58 -1.40 -7.85 -10.15
C PRO A 58 -0.87 -9.28 -10.24
N ALA A 59 -0.64 -9.93 -9.09
CA ALA A 59 -0.41 -11.36 -9.07
C ALA A 59 -1.66 -12.02 -9.67
N ILE A 60 -1.48 -12.87 -10.68
CA ILE A 60 -2.55 -13.79 -11.09
C ILE A 60 -2.52 -14.87 -10.02
N ASP A 61 -3.59 -14.97 -9.23
CA ASP A 61 -3.70 -16.04 -8.24
C ASP A 61 -3.53 -17.39 -8.94
N ASP A 62 -2.49 -18.12 -8.54
CA ASP A 62 -2.07 -19.42 -9.06
C ASP A 62 -3.01 -20.53 -8.57
N GLU A 63 -4.33 -20.29 -8.59
CA GLU A 63 -5.38 -21.29 -8.31
C GLU A 63 -5.84 -22.02 -9.59
N LEU A 64 -5.24 -21.74 -10.74
CA LEU A 64 -5.51 -22.44 -12.01
C LEU A 64 -4.40 -23.40 -12.46
N SER A 65 -3.39 -23.66 -11.63
CA SER A 65 -2.48 -24.79 -11.81
C SER A 65 -3.10 -26.08 -11.23
N LEU A 66 -4.22 -26.51 -11.82
CA LEU A 66 -4.73 -27.88 -11.70
C LEU A 66 -3.92 -28.84 -12.58
#